data_AF-A0A950RMY2-F1
#
_entry.id   AF-A0A950RMY2-F1
#
_cell.length_a   1.000
_cell.length_b   1.000
_cell.length_c   1.000
_cell.angle_alpha   90.00
_cell.angle_beta   90.00
_cell.angle_gamma   90.00
#
_symmetry.space_group_name_H-M   'P 1'
#
loop_
_entity.id
_entity.type
_entity.pdbx_description
1 polymer ?
#
loop_
_entity_poly.entity_id
_entity_poly.type
_entity_poly.pdbx_seq_one_letter_code
_entity_poly.pdbx_strand_id
1 'polypeptide(L)'
;MRYLFLSSVIVGAALVATCLVAAPREKDPLLSPADAVAAAWKDAQTLPEGIQPLTRYLSLYNIPPQERADAAKVLSFHANSLSREPDIVPPALVAEGTLLRINLADYGWDAKTWDKLAATDPYFHILVQTEETFEQEYGHYAADSRFVVTETRPEKRQVRKAALAPWLAETDAQKEALAGLVKGTHSQGPVLRADWFFRKTAIQEGDQVGYYDFLGVGKKQADFEQVVGADLDLAKRLKKEMAGAVLRSTVALNNRRLVRFGTVSGSYWATLDAKTSVDKRNFARVLDDGFAFDATEIIASLPDGLHGYFLVNAKGERQDTAPDFIASDSTASGTDRRVHAGLSCVRCHGPVAGIQEIDDWVRQLVAPPLALQSPDYDQLRRLRQLYLSDLGRQVQKDQEQYTEAVKLTNGLTPQANARLYARWWDRYQEQDFDLARIEREVGVPRDQVVAALKEINQKTGSL
;
A
#
# COMPACT_ATOMS: atom_id res chain seq x y z
N MET A 1 -60.38 36.84 26.31
CA MET A 1 -60.71 38.25 26.06
C MET A 1 -60.16 38.63 24.69
N ARG A 2 -61.05 38.76 23.67
CA ARG A 2 -60.92 39.37 22.32
C ARG A 2 -59.80 38.85 21.37
N TYR A 3 -60.04 38.14 20.26
CA TYR A 3 -60.63 38.53 18.93
C TYR A 3 -59.98 39.80 18.34
N LEU A 4 -59.56 39.99 17.08
CA LEU A 4 -59.66 39.41 15.71
C LEU A 4 -58.85 40.42 14.82
N PHE A 5 -58.18 40.12 13.70
CA PHE A 5 -58.72 40.23 12.32
C PHE A 5 -57.61 39.99 11.25
N LEU A 6 -57.97 39.21 10.21
CA LEU A 6 -57.63 39.20 8.76
C LEU A 6 -56.24 39.70 8.26
N SER A 7 -55.58 39.04 7.30
CA SER A 7 -55.97 39.05 5.87
C SER A 7 -55.17 38.05 5.01
N SER A 8 -55.84 37.53 3.99
CA SER A 8 -55.39 36.60 2.95
C SER A 8 -54.41 37.23 1.94
N VAL A 9 -53.35 36.52 1.55
CA VAL A 9 -52.70 36.66 0.23
C VAL A 9 -52.28 35.27 -0.24
N ILE A 10 -52.96 34.78 -1.29
CA ILE A 10 -52.59 33.60 -2.06
C ILE A 10 -51.67 34.08 -3.18
N VAL A 11 -50.40 33.68 -3.17
CA VAL A 11 -49.51 33.80 -4.33
C VAL A 11 -49.36 32.40 -4.93
N GLY A 12 -49.99 32.19 -6.07
CA GLY A 12 -49.78 30.99 -6.89
C GLY A 12 -48.42 31.09 -7.60
N ALA A 13 -47.48 30.23 -7.20
CA ALA A 13 -46.26 29.98 -7.96
C ALA A 13 -46.51 28.83 -8.93
N ALA A 14 -46.59 29.14 -10.23
CA ALA A 14 -46.62 28.14 -11.27
C ALA A 14 -45.25 27.43 -11.34
N LEU A 15 -45.21 26.14 -10.97
CA LEU A 15 -44.07 25.27 -11.27
C LEU A 15 -44.05 25.00 -12.77
N VAL A 16 -43.15 25.66 -13.49
CA VAL A 16 -42.73 25.22 -14.82
C VAL A 16 -41.79 24.04 -14.60
N ALA A 17 -42.33 22.82 -14.72
CA ALA A 17 -41.55 21.60 -14.78
C ALA A 17 -40.84 21.54 -16.14
N THR A 18 -39.65 22.13 -16.25
CA THR A 18 -38.72 21.77 -17.31
C THR A 18 -38.26 20.35 -17.06
N CYS A 19 -38.90 19.39 -17.73
CA CYS A 19 -38.33 18.06 -17.94
C CYS A 19 -37.00 18.24 -18.69
N LEU A 20 -35.89 18.33 -17.96
CA LEU A 20 -34.59 17.98 -18.52
C LEU A 20 -34.67 16.50 -18.88
N VAL A 21 -34.97 16.23 -20.14
CA VAL A 21 -34.67 14.94 -20.75
C VAL A 21 -33.16 14.82 -20.66
N ALA A 22 -32.66 14.04 -19.70
CA ALA A 22 -31.27 13.66 -19.66
C ALA A 22 -30.93 13.08 -21.04
N ALA A 23 -29.99 13.71 -21.74
CA ALA A 23 -29.45 13.14 -22.96
C ALA A 23 -29.09 11.68 -22.68
N PRO A 24 -29.42 10.72 -23.57
CA PRO A 24 -29.05 9.33 -23.36
C PRO A 24 -27.55 9.29 -23.09
N ARG A 25 -27.16 8.76 -21.92
CA ARG A 25 -25.75 8.44 -21.65
C ARG A 25 -25.28 7.60 -22.83
N GLU A 26 -24.32 8.14 -23.58
CA GLU A 26 -23.58 7.38 -24.57
C GLU A 26 -23.18 6.06 -23.89
N LYS A 27 -23.47 4.93 -24.54
CA LYS A 27 -23.15 3.62 -23.97
C LYS A 27 -21.64 3.58 -23.78
N ASP A 28 -21.21 3.61 -22.52
CA ASP A 28 -19.82 3.48 -22.13
C ASP A 28 -19.27 2.17 -22.74
N PRO A 29 -18.29 2.24 -23.66
CA PRO A 29 -17.81 1.08 -24.36
C PRO A 29 -17.14 0.12 -23.36
N LEU A 30 -17.49 -1.16 -23.43
CA LEU A 30 -16.77 -2.19 -22.71
C LEU A 30 -15.38 -2.32 -23.33
N LEU A 31 -14.36 -2.09 -22.51
CA LEU A 31 -12.96 -2.22 -22.88
C LEU A 31 -12.45 -3.60 -22.43
N SER A 32 -11.44 -4.09 -23.14
CA SER A 32 -10.78 -5.37 -22.88
C SER A 32 -9.30 -5.17 -22.50
N PRO A 33 -8.64 -6.21 -21.97
CA PRO A 33 -7.18 -6.22 -21.82
C PRO A 33 -6.44 -5.95 -23.13
N ALA A 34 -6.95 -6.42 -24.28
CA ALA A 34 -6.35 -6.17 -25.59
C ALA A 34 -6.41 -4.68 -25.98
N ASP A 35 -7.51 -3.99 -25.66
CA ASP A 35 -7.64 -2.54 -25.89
C ASP A 35 -6.61 -1.76 -25.06
N ALA A 36 -6.37 -2.19 -23.82
CA ALA A 36 -5.35 -1.60 -22.96
C ALA A 36 -3.93 -1.77 -23.54
N VAL A 37 -3.62 -2.94 -24.09
CA VAL A 37 -2.33 -3.20 -24.78
C VAL A 37 -2.19 -2.31 -26.02
N ALA A 38 -3.24 -2.22 -26.86
CA ALA A 38 -3.21 -1.39 -28.06
C ALA A 38 -3.03 0.09 -27.72
N ALA A 39 -3.73 0.58 -26.70
CA ALA A 39 -3.60 1.95 -26.21
C ALA A 39 -2.22 2.23 -25.63
N ALA A 40 -1.66 1.29 -24.85
CA ALA A 40 -0.31 1.39 -24.30
C ALA A 40 0.76 1.40 -25.41
N TRP A 41 0.59 0.58 -26.46
CA TRP A 41 1.50 0.60 -27.61
C TRP A 41 1.44 1.92 -28.37
N LYS A 42 0.24 2.46 -28.58
CA LYS A 42 0.06 3.78 -29.21
C LYS A 42 0.77 4.88 -28.43
N ASP A 43 0.64 4.87 -27.10
CA ASP A 43 1.31 5.84 -26.24
C ASP A 43 2.84 5.65 -26.22
N ALA A 44 3.32 4.41 -26.08
CA ALA A 44 4.75 4.09 -26.03
C ALA A 44 5.52 4.58 -27.28
N GLN A 45 4.90 4.51 -28.46
CA GLN A 45 5.48 5.02 -29.70
C GLN A 45 5.71 6.53 -29.72
N THR A 46 5.05 7.28 -28.85
CA THR A 46 5.24 8.74 -28.71
C THR A 46 6.41 9.08 -27.78
N LEU A 47 6.93 8.10 -27.04
CA LEU A 47 7.98 8.31 -26.05
C LEU A 47 9.38 8.23 -26.69
N PRO A 48 10.35 9.00 -26.18
CA PRO A 48 11.75 8.87 -26.59
C PRO A 48 12.28 7.44 -26.39
N GLU A 49 13.17 6.99 -27.27
CA GLU A 49 13.72 5.62 -27.26
C GLU A 49 14.34 5.23 -25.90
N GLY A 50 14.98 6.17 -25.20
CA GLY A 50 15.57 5.92 -23.89
C GLY A 50 14.56 5.73 -22.74
N ILE A 51 13.31 6.14 -22.93
CA ILE A 51 12.26 6.09 -21.90
C ILE A 51 11.38 4.84 -22.04
N GLN A 52 11.17 4.36 -23.26
CA GLN A 52 10.30 3.21 -23.51
C GLN A 52 10.67 1.98 -22.65
N PRO A 53 11.95 1.57 -22.50
CA PRO A 53 12.33 0.41 -21.67
C PRO A 53 11.94 0.52 -20.20
N LEU A 54 11.83 1.73 -19.68
CA LEU A 54 11.46 2.01 -18.29
C LEU A 54 9.97 2.29 -18.13
N THR A 55 9.21 2.29 -19.23
CA THR A 55 7.79 2.62 -19.20
C THR A 55 6.95 1.38 -18.88
N ARG A 56 5.97 1.55 -17.99
CA ARG A 56 4.94 0.58 -17.63
C ARG A 56 3.57 1.26 -17.61
N TYR A 57 2.51 0.46 -17.65
CA TYR A 57 1.14 0.95 -17.68
C TYR A 57 0.27 0.24 -16.65
N LEU A 58 -0.58 1.02 -15.99
CA LEU A 58 -1.69 0.51 -15.17
C LEU A 58 -2.99 0.76 -15.90
N SER A 59 -3.72 -0.31 -16.19
CA SER A 59 -4.98 -0.25 -16.94
C SER A 59 -6.18 -0.09 -16.01
N LEU A 60 -7.06 0.83 -16.40
CA LEU A 60 -8.36 1.10 -15.80
C LEU A 60 -9.51 0.60 -16.67
N TYR A 61 -9.27 -0.36 -17.59
CA TYR A 61 -10.29 -0.86 -18.52
C TYR A 61 -11.56 -1.36 -17.80
N ASN A 62 -11.39 -2.01 -16.65
CA ASN A 62 -12.48 -2.54 -15.83
C ASN A 62 -13.16 -1.49 -14.93
N ILE A 63 -12.60 -0.27 -14.88
CA ILE A 63 -13.06 0.80 -14.00
C ILE A 63 -14.05 1.70 -14.75
N PRO A 64 -15.27 1.91 -14.20
CA PRO A 64 -16.24 2.81 -14.80
C PRO A 64 -15.68 4.23 -14.97
N PRO A 65 -15.97 4.94 -16.08
CA PRO A 65 -15.44 6.27 -16.36
C PRO A 65 -15.59 7.27 -15.20
N GLN A 66 -16.73 7.24 -14.51
CA GLN A 66 -17.00 8.12 -13.37
C GLN A 66 -16.10 7.85 -12.15
N GLU A 67 -15.47 6.68 -12.07
CA GLU A 67 -14.55 6.29 -10.98
C GLU A 67 -13.07 6.44 -11.38
N ARG A 68 -12.74 6.62 -12.66
CA ARG A 68 -11.35 6.66 -13.14
C ARG A 68 -10.53 7.82 -12.55
N ALA A 69 -11.17 8.97 -12.34
CA ALA A 69 -10.50 10.12 -11.69
C ALA A 69 -10.12 9.82 -10.24
N ASP A 70 -10.97 9.11 -9.52
CA ASP A 70 -10.69 8.68 -8.15
C ASP A 70 -9.65 7.57 -8.12
N ALA A 71 -9.70 6.61 -9.06
CA ALA A 71 -8.67 5.60 -9.24
C ALA A 71 -7.29 6.24 -9.48
N ALA A 72 -7.22 7.27 -10.33
CA ALA A 72 -5.96 7.97 -10.60
C ALA A 72 -5.37 8.65 -9.36
N LYS A 73 -6.21 9.23 -8.50
CA LYS A 73 -5.77 9.82 -7.22
C LYS A 73 -5.19 8.78 -6.27
N VAL A 74 -5.84 7.62 -6.17
CA VAL A 74 -5.34 6.51 -5.33
C VAL A 74 -4.01 6.01 -5.84
N LEU A 75 -3.91 5.74 -7.13
CA LEU A 75 -2.71 5.20 -7.75
C LEU A 75 -1.56 6.18 -7.73
N SER A 76 -1.83 7.49 -7.83
CA SER A 76 -0.82 8.52 -7.65
C SER A 76 -0.23 8.51 -6.25
N PHE A 77 -1.07 8.52 -5.20
CA PHE A 77 -0.59 8.40 -3.83
C PHE A 77 0.14 7.08 -3.61
N HIS A 78 -0.42 5.97 -4.10
CA HIS A 78 0.12 4.63 -3.89
C HIS A 78 1.51 4.46 -4.53
N ALA A 79 1.67 4.83 -5.80
CA ALA A 79 2.96 4.75 -6.49
C ALA A 79 4.03 5.60 -5.79
N ASN A 80 3.69 6.84 -5.41
CA ASN A 80 4.63 7.69 -4.68
C ASN A 80 4.93 7.18 -3.27
N SER A 81 3.96 6.56 -2.56
CA SER A 81 4.21 5.95 -1.24
C SER A 81 5.15 4.73 -1.27
N LEU A 82 5.44 4.21 -2.46
CA LEU A 82 6.41 3.15 -2.73
C LEU A 82 7.68 3.70 -3.39
N SER A 83 7.81 5.02 -3.54
CA SER A 83 8.96 5.68 -4.14
C SER A 83 10.15 5.69 -3.19
N ARG A 84 11.35 5.64 -3.78
CA ARG A 84 12.61 5.92 -3.09
C ARG A 84 13.24 7.24 -3.54
N GLU A 85 12.60 7.94 -4.46
CA GLU A 85 13.04 9.22 -4.99
C GLU A 85 12.44 10.38 -4.18
N PRO A 86 13.10 11.55 -4.14
CA PRO A 86 12.60 12.71 -3.40
C PRO A 86 11.48 13.48 -4.12
N ASP A 87 11.31 13.26 -5.42
CA ASP A 87 10.30 13.95 -6.22
C ASP A 87 8.98 13.16 -6.23
N ILE A 88 7.87 13.87 -5.96
CA ILE A 88 6.54 13.31 -6.14
C ILE A 88 6.13 13.44 -7.61
N VAL A 89 5.99 12.31 -8.28
CA VAL A 89 5.62 12.23 -9.70
C VAL A 89 4.29 11.48 -9.85
N PRO A 90 3.17 12.18 -10.08
CA PRO A 90 1.91 11.52 -10.40
C PRO A 90 2.01 10.76 -11.74
N PRO A 91 1.55 9.49 -11.81
CA PRO A 91 1.49 8.77 -13.08
C PRO A 91 0.66 9.55 -14.13
N ALA A 92 1.12 9.56 -15.38
CA ALA A 92 0.46 10.33 -16.44
C ALA A 92 -0.79 9.61 -16.94
N LEU A 93 -1.95 10.27 -16.88
CA LEU A 93 -3.17 9.74 -17.51
C LEU A 93 -3.08 9.88 -19.03
N VAL A 94 -3.24 8.75 -19.72
CA VAL A 94 -3.20 8.66 -21.19
C VAL A 94 -4.42 7.88 -21.69
N ALA A 95 -4.59 7.80 -23.01
CA ALA A 95 -5.69 7.08 -23.66
C ALA A 95 -7.07 7.44 -23.07
N GLU A 96 -7.36 8.75 -23.02
CA GLU A 96 -8.63 9.29 -22.49
C GLU A 96 -8.93 8.85 -21.05
N GLY A 97 -7.87 8.65 -20.26
CA GLY A 97 -7.94 8.31 -18.84
C GLY A 97 -8.18 6.81 -18.57
N THR A 98 -8.00 5.94 -19.56
CA THR A 98 -8.10 4.48 -19.39
C THR A 98 -6.79 3.83 -18.98
N LEU A 99 -5.67 4.55 -19.08
CA LEU A 99 -4.33 4.08 -18.72
C LEU A 99 -3.60 5.13 -17.88
N LEU A 100 -2.83 4.66 -16.90
CA LEU A 100 -1.79 5.44 -16.26
C LEU A 100 -0.42 4.97 -16.74
N ARG A 101 0.36 5.88 -17.32
CA ARG A 101 1.76 5.64 -17.67
C ARG A 101 2.66 5.92 -16.46
N ILE A 102 3.54 4.97 -16.19
CA ILE A 102 4.56 5.00 -15.14
C ILE A 102 5.93 4.90 -15.81
N ASN A 103 6.87 5.75 -15.43
CA ASN A 103 8.28 5.54 -15.68
C ASN A 103 8.92 5.02 -14.39
N LEU A 104 9.49 3.80 -14.43
CA LEU A 104 10.04 3.14 -13.25
C LEU A 104 11.14 3.95 -12.56
N ALA A 105 11.90 4.75 -13.32
CA ALA A 105 12.96 5.58 -12.77
C ALA A 105 12.43 6.73 -11.90
N ASP A 106 11.23 7.23 -12.16
CA ASP A 106 10.63 8.32 -11.37
C ASP A 106 10.35 7.89 -9.92
N TYR A 107 10.31 6.58 -9.64
CA TYR A 107 10.07 5.99 -8.32
C TYR A 107 11.27 5.21 -7.78
N GLY A 108 12.35 5.14 -8.55
CA GLY A 108 13.50 4.30 -8.24
C GLY A 108 13.18 2.80 -8.25
N TRP A 109 12.22 2.33 -9.06
CA TRP A 109 11.81 0.91 -9.11
C TRP A 109 12.68 0.06 -10.04
N ASP A 110 12.96 -1.19 -9.65
CA ASP A 110 13.63 -2.17 -10.51
C ASP A 110 12.61 -2.82 -11.46
N ALA A 111 12.90 -2.79 -12.77
CA ALA A 111 12.13 -3.48 -13.80
C ALA A 111 11.93 -4.98 -13.48
N LYS A 112 12.91 -5.63 -12.84
CA LYS A 112 12.78 -7.04 -12.43
C LYS A 112 11.72 -7.24 -11.36
N THR A 113 11.56 -6.31 -10.42
CA THR A 113 10.51 -6.38 -9.40
C THR A 113 9.13 -6.29 -10.05
N TRP A 114 8.96 -5.34 -10.98
CA TRP A 114 7.74 -5.23 -11.77
C TRP A 114 7.45 -6.52 -12.55
N ASP A 115 8.42 -7.02 -13.31
CA ASP A 115 8.22 -8.19 -14.18
C ASP A 115 7.96 -9.48 -13.37
N LYS A 116 8.54 -9.61 -12.18
CA LYS A 116 8.22 -10.70 -11.24
C LYS A 116 6.79 -10.61 -10.72
N LEU A 117 6.32 -9.40 -10.39
CA LEU A 117 4.92 -9.20 -10.03
C LEU A 117 4.03 -9.58 -11.21
N ALA A 118 4.33 -9.04 -12.40
CA ALA A 118 3.55 -9.28 -13.62
C ALA A 118 3.42 -10.77 -13.98
N ALA A 119 4.44 -11.58 -13.70
CA ALA A 119 4.35 -13.03 -13.89
C ALA A 119 3.30 -13.74 -13.00
N THR A 120 2.64 -13.03 -12.08
CA THR A 120 1.55 -13.56 -11.25
C THR A 120 0.19 -12.94 -11.57
N ASP A 121 0.14 -12.02 -12.55
CA ASP A 121 -1.08 -11.34 -12.98
C ASP A 121 -2.01 -12.30 -13.72
N PRO A 122 -3.32 -12.35 -13.38
CA PRO A 122 -4.26 -13.25 -14.06
C PRO A 122 -4.99 -12.61 -15.25
N TYR A 123 -4.77 -11.32 -15.54
CA TYR A 123 -5.57 -10.54 -16.50
C TYR A 123 -4.87 -10.38 -17.86
N PHE A 124 -3.54 -10.32 -17.84
CA PHE A 124 -2.66 -10.20 -19.00
C PHE A 124 -1.78 -11.44 -19.18
N HIS A 125 -1.75 -12.35 -18.20
CA HIS A 125 -0.98 -13.59 -18.27
C HIS A 125 -1.82 -14.82 -17.99
N ILE A 126 -1.30 -15.96 -18.45
CA ILE A 126 -1.79 -17.30 -18.14
C ILE A 126 -0.61 -18.15 -17.65
N LEU A 127 -0.89 -19.10 -16.75
CA LEU A 127 0.09 -20.10 -16.35
C LEU A 127 0.09 -21.27 -17.34
N VAL A 128 1.19 -21.43 -18.07
CA VAL A 128 1.42 -22.56 -18.96
C VAL A 128 2.31 -23.61 -18.28
N GLN A 129 2.02 -24.89 -18.48
CA GLN A 129 2.91 -25.97 -18.07
C GLN A 129 4.02 -26.12 -19.09
N THR A 130 5.26 -26.09 -18.63
CA THR A 130 6.46 -26.28 -19.45
C THR A 130 7.38 -27.30 -18.79
N GLU A 131 8.04 -28.12 -19.59
CA GLU A 131 9.09 -29.02 -19.13
C GLU A 131 10.43 -28.29 -19.12
N GLU A 132 11.09 -28.21 -17.96
CA GLU A 132 12.42 -27.63 -17.84
C GLU A 132 13.40 -28.61 -17.23
N THR A 133 14.66 -28.48 -17.63
CA THR A 133 15.75 -29.31 -17.13
C THR A 133 16.53 -28.53 -16.07
N PHE A 134 16.66 -29.11 -14.88
CA PHE A 134 17.39 -28.54 -13.75
C PHE A 134 18.53 -29.47 -13.36
N GLU A 135 19.67 -28.92 -12.96
CA GLU A 135 20.73 -29.69 -12.32
C GLU A 135 20.28 -30.07 -10.91
N GLN A 136 20.02 -31.35 -10.67
CA GLN A 136 19.64 -31.88 -9.38
C GLN A 136 20.85 -32.52 -8.71
N GLU A 137 21.15 -32.05 -7.50
CA GLU A 137 22.16 -32.63 -6.64
C GLU A 137 21.60 -33.80 -5.83
N TYR A 138 22.32 -34.90 -5.83
CA TYR A 138 22.07 -36.09 -5.01
C TYR A 138 23.25 -36.30 -4.08
N GLY A 139 22.95 -36.78 -2.88
CA GLY A 139 23.92 -36.82 -1.82
C GLY A 139 23.37 -37.45 -0.56
N HIS A 140 24.15 -37.39 0.51
CA HIS A 140 23.76 -37.84 1.83
C HIS A 140 24.12 -36.78 2.87
N TYR A 141 23.40 -36.76 3.98
CA TYR A 141 23.78 -35.93 5.12
C TYR A 141 24.93 -36.57 5.88
N ALA A 142 26.01 -35.82 6.07
CA ALA A 142 27.09 -36.19 6.97
C ALA A 142 26.64 -36.11 8.43
N ALA A 143 27.45 -36.66 9.35
CA ALA A 143 27.13 -36.69 10.78
C ALA A 143 26.93 -35.30 11.42
N ASP A 144 27.44 -34.24 10.79
CA ASP A 144 27.27 -32.84 11.17
C ASP A 144 26.04 -32.16 10.51
N SER A 145 25.15 -32.95 9.90
CA SER A 145 23.98 -32.47 9.16
C SER A 145 24.26 -31.60 7.94
N ARG A 146 25.50 -31.58 7.43
CA ARG A 146 25.78 -31.00 6.11
C ARG A 146 25.41 -31.99 5.00
N PHE A 147 24.70 -31.52 3.98
CA PHE A 147 24.45 -32.31 2.78
C PHE A 147 25.73 -32.41 1.94
N VAL A 148 26.20 -33.63 1.69
CA VAL A 148 27.37 -33.92 0.85
C VAL A 148 26.86 -34.41 -0.50
N VAL A 149 27.05 -33.58 -1.53
CA VAL A 149 26.71 -33.91 -2.92
C VAL A 149 27.66 -35.00 -3.42
N THR A 150 27.10 -36.13 -3.82
CA THR A 150 27.84 -37.23 -4.45
C THR A 150 27.71 -37.22 -5.97
N GLU A 151 26.66 -36.59 -6.48
CA GLU A 151 26.33 -36.61 -7.90
C GLU A 151 25.41 -35.43 -8.26
N THR A 152 25.59 -34.88 -9.46
CA THR A 152 24.66 -33.90 -10.05
C THR A 152 24.21 -34.44 -11.40
N ARG A 153 22.89 -34.51 -11.62
CA ARG A 153 22.32 -34.93 -12.90
C ARG A 153 21.21 -33.99 -13.36
N PRO A 154 21.04 -33.79 -14.68
CA PRO A 154 19.90 -33.06 -15.21
C PRO A 154 18.60 -33.85 -14.98
N GLU A 155 17.66 -33.26 -14.23
CA GLU A 155 16.29 -33.75 -14.09
C GLU A 155 15.31 -32.84 -14.83
N LYS A 156 14.38 -33.46 -15.55
CA LYS A 156 13.26 -32.76 -16.17
C LYS A 156 12.12 -32.63 -15.16
N ARG A 157 11.62 -31.41 -14.99
CA ARG A 157 10.48 -31.12 -14.11
C ARG A 157 9.46 -30.28 -14.84
N GLN A 158 8.19 -30.60 -14.57
CA GLN A 158 7.08 -29.77 -15.01
C GLN A 158 7.02 -28.54 -14.11
N VAL A 159 7.15 -27.36 -14.71
CA VAL A 159 7.03 -26.07 -14.03
C VAL A 159 5.91 -25.27 -14.66
N ARG A 160 5.24 -24.44 -13.85
CA ARG A 160 4.25 -23.48 -14.34
C ARG A 160 4.96 -22.16 -14.57
N LYS A 161 4.86 -21.62 -15.78
CA LYS A 161 5.41 -20.31 -16.14
C LYS A 161 4.33 -19.38 -16.63
N ALA A 162 4.47 -18.11 -16.33
CA ALA A 162 3.62 -17.08 -16.90
C ALA A 162 3.96 -16.89 -18.37
N ALA A 163 2.93 -16.85 -19.20
CA ALA A 163 2.99 -16.43 -20.60
C ALA A 163 1.95 -15.34 -20.83
N LEU A 164 2.20 -14.44 -21.78
CA LEU A 164 1.20 -13.46 -22.20
C LEU A 164 -0.07 -14.19 -22.67
N ALA A 165 -1.21 -13.71 -22.21
CA ALA A 165 -2.47 -14.40 -22.43
C ALA A 165 -2.94 -14.31 -23.90
N PRO A 166 -3.59 -15.37 -24.43
CA PRO A 166 -3.99 -15.42 -25.83
C PRO A 166 -5.05 -14.35 -26.20
N TRP A 167 -5.90 -13.96 -25.25
CA TRP A 167 -6.94 -12.93 -25.45
C TRP A 167 -6.36 -11.51 -25.66
N LEU A 168 -5.05 -11.32 -25.51
CA LEU A 168 -4.40 -10.05 -25.82
C LEU A 168 -4.12 -9.86 -27.32
N ALA A 169 -4.24 -10.91 -28.13
CA ALA A 169 -3.68 -10.96 -29.47
C ALA A 169 -4.55 -11.77 -30.47
N GLU A 170 -5.87 -11.60 -30.39
CA GLU A 170 -6.84 -12.34 -31.21
C GLU A 170 -6.82 -11.92 -32.69
N THR A 171 -6.48 -10.65 -32.96
CA THR A 171 -6.34 -10.08 -34.32
C THR A 171 -4.88 -9.79 -34.67
N ASP A 172 -4.56 -9.68 -35.96
CA ASP A 172 -3.18 -9.39 -36.39
C ASP A 172 -2.68 -8.01 -35.93
N ALA A 173 -3.58 -7.01 -35.89
CA ALA A 173 -3.25 -5.69 -35.34
C ALA A 173 -2.93 -5.76 -33.83
N GLN A 174 -3.65 -6.59 -33.06
CA GLN A 174 -3.37 -6.78 -31.64
C GLN A 174 -2.05 -7.55 -31.43
N LYS A 175 -1.74 -8.55 -32.26
CA LYS A 175 -0.43 -9.24 -32.23
C LYS A 175 0.72 -8.26 -32.47
N GLU A 176 0.59 -7.40 -33.48
CA GLU A 176 1.59 -6.38 -33.78
C GLU A 176 1.76 -5.40 -32.62
N ALA A 177 0.65 -4.91 -32.05
CA ALA A 177 0.69 -4.01 -30.90
C ALA A 177 1.33 -4.64 -29.67
N LEU A 178 0.98 -5.88 -29.34
CA LEU A 178 1.56 -6.60 -28.21
C LEU A 178 3.07 -6.83 -28.41
N ALA A 179 3.47 -7.29 -29.60
CA ALA A 179 4.89 -7.52 -29.92
C ALA A 179 5.70 -6.21 -29.90
N GLY A 180 5.13 -5.14 -30.45
CA GLY A 180 5.72 -3.80 -30.42
C GLY A 180 5.90 -3.29 -29.00
N LEU A 181 4.87 -3.41 -28.16
CA LEU A 181 4.91 -2.96 -26.77
C LEU A 181 5.94 -3.73 -25.94
N VAL A 182 5.95 -5.07 -26.02
CA VAL A 182 6.92 -5.92 -25.33
C VAL A 182 8.34 -5.56 -25.76
N LYS A 183 8.56 -5.36 -27.06
CA LYS A 183 9.86 -4.98 -27.61
C LYS A 183 10.29 -3.58 -27.17
N GLY A 184 9.41 -2.58 -27.21
CA GLY A 184 9.75 -1.20 -26.84
C GLY A 184 10.00 -1.04 -25.34
N THR A 185 9.25 -1.77 -24.51
CA THR A 185 9.34 -1.68 -23.04
C THR A 185 10.33 -2.65 -22.41
N HIS A 186 10.91 -3.55 -23.20
CA HIS A 186 11.76 -4.65 -22.72
C HIS A 186 11.11 -5.47 -21.58
N SER A 187 9.78 -5.62 -21.59
CA SER A 187 9.02 -6.29 -20.54
C SER A 187 8.04 -7.30 -21.11
N GLN A 188 7.93 -8.46 -20.45
CA GLN A 188 6.90 -9.45 -20.74
C GLN A 188 5.58 -9.18 -20.01
N GLY A 189 5.49 -8.09 -19.23
CA GLY A 189 4.27 -7.66 -18.55
C GLY A 189 4.17 -6.14 -18.46
N PRO A 190 4.19 -5.41 -19.59
CA PRO A 190 4.25 -3.96 -19.59
C PRO A 190 2.95 -3.28 -19.14
N VAL A 191 1.84 -4.02 -19.12
CA VAL A 191 0.53 -3.55 -18.66
C VAL A 191 0.05 -4.46 -17.54
N LEU A 192 -0.38 -3.86 -16.42
CA LEU A 192 -1.06 -4.55 -15.32
C LEU A 192 -2.42 -3.92 -15.06
N ARG A 193 -3.35 -4.67 -14.48
CA ARG A 193 -4.60 -4.09 -14.03
C ARG A 193 -4.37 -3.27 -12.76
N ALA A 194 -4.88 -2.04 -12.74
CA ALA A 194 -4.48 -1.07 -11.73
C ALA A 194 -4.92 -1.42 -10.30
N ASP A 195 -6.15 -1.94 -10.14
CA ASP A 195 -6.70 -2.38 -8.86
C ASP A 195 -5.98 -3.63 -8.31
N TRP A 196 -5.59 -4.55 -9.20
CA TRP A 196 -4.79 -5.73 -8.86
C TRP A 196 -3.37 -5.36 -8.44
N PHE A 197 -2.69 -4.50 -9.22
CA PHE A 197 -1.38 -3.97 -8.87
C PHE A 197 -1.42 -3.34 -7.48
N PHE A 198 -2.41 -2.48 -7.25
CA PHE A 198 -2.64 -1.85 -5.95
C PHE A 198 -2.80 -2.90 -4.85
N ARG A 199 -3.70 -3.89 -5.00
CA ARG A 199 -3.92 -4.92 -3.98
C ARG A 199 -2.64 -5.69 -3.66
N LYS A 200 -1.84 -6.02 -4.68
CA LYS A 200 -0.59 -6.78 -4.49
C LYS A 200 0.50 -5.96 -3.81
N THR A 201 0.57 -4.66 -4.08
CA THR A 201 1.65 -3.80 -3.60
C THR A 201 1.26 -2.93 -2.40
N ALA A 202 -0.01 -2.95 -1.97
CA ALA A 202 -0.46 -2.31 -0.73
C ALA A 202 -0.15 -3.12 0.53
N ILE A 203 0.20 -4.41 0.39
CA ILE A 203 0.57 -5.31 1.49
C ILE A 203 1.76 -6.21 1.11
N GLN A 204 2.33 -6.92 2.07
CA GLN A 204 3.26 -8.03 1.82
C GLN A 204 2.61 -9.36 2.21
N GLU A 205 2.77 -10.40 1.39
CA GLU A 205 2.28 -11.76 1.70
C GLU A 205 3.34 -12.82 1.41
N GLY A 206 4.12 -13.18 2.44
CA GLY A 206 5.16 -14.19 2.33
C GLY A 206 6.20 -13.80 1.28
N ASP A 207 6.55 -14.76 0.42
CA ASP A 207 7.55 -14.57 -0.64
C ASP A 207 6.96 -13.99 -1.95
N GLN A 208 5.70 -13.56 -1.97
CA GLN A 208 5.13 -12.87 -3.12
C GLN A 208 5.70 -11.45 -3.23
N VAL A 209 5.88 -10.96 -4.46
CA VAL A 209 6.27 -9.56 -4.68
C VAL A 209 5.15 -8.65 -4.19
N GLY A 210 5.47 -7.76 -3.26
CA GLY A 210 4.49 -6.85 -2.65
C GLY A 210 5.07 -5.53 -2.18
N TYR A 211 4.48 -4.98 -1.12
CA TYR A 211 4.79 -3.67 -0.57
C TYR A 211 6.30 -3.47 -0.29
N TYR A 212 6.95 -4.40 0.41
CA TYR A 212 8.37 -4.23 0.75
C TYR A 212 9.29 -4.38 -0.46
N ASP A 213 8.91 -5.20 -1.45
CA ASP A 213 9.69 -5.37 -2.67
C ASP A 213 9.69 -4.11 -3.53
N PHE A 214 8.54 -3.42 -3.65
CA PHE A 214 8.42 -2.16 -4.38
C PHE A 214 9.05 -0.99 -3.63
N LEU A 215 8.87 -0.92 -2.30
CA LEU A 215 9.60 0.05 -1.46
C LEU A 215 11.11 -0.23 -1.44
N GLY A 216 11.54 -1.42 -1.87
CA GLY A 216 12.95 -1.79 -1.99
C GLY A 216 13.62 -2.08 -0.65
N VAL A 217 12.86 -2.62 0.31
CA VAL A 217 13.30 -2.90 1.67
C VAL A 217 13.54 -4.39 1.87
N GLY A 218 14.67 -4.72 2.49
CA GLY A 218 15.07 -6.08 2.81
C GLY A 218 14.28 -6.72 3.96
N LYS A 219 14.92 -7.66 4.67
CA LYS A 219 14.28 -8.47 5.73
C LYS A 219 14.64 -7.99 7.14
N LYS A 220 15.41 -6.91 7.29
CA LYS A 220 15.88 -6.39 8.57
C LYS A 220 15.53 -4.92 8.75
N GLN A 221 15.42 -4.49 10.01
CA GLN A 221 15.22 -3.09 10.37
C GLN A 221 16.28 -2.17 9.75
N ALA A 222 17.54 -2.58 9.74
CA ALA A 222 18.62 -1.83 9.13
C ALA A 222 18.43 -1.58 7.62
N ASP A 223 17.76 -2.50 6.91
CA ASP A 223 17.46 -2.34 5.49
C ASP A 223 16.41 -1.23 5.30
N PHE A 224 15.43 -1.13 6.20
CA PHE A 224 14.42 -0.07 6.19
C PHE A 224 15.04 1.29 6.54
N GLU A 225 15.88 1.32 7.59
CA GLU A 225 16.59 2.53 8.02
C GLU A 225 17.44 3.14 6.90
N GLN A 226 18.04 2.31 6.03
CA GLN A 226 18.74 2.79 4.84
C GLN A 226 17.81 3.48 3.84
N VAL A 227 16.64 2.90 3.56
CA VAL A 227 15.65 3.47 2.62
C VAL A 227 15.13 4.82 3.12
N VAL A 228 14.89 4.97 4.42
CA VAL A 228 14.39 6.22 5.01
C VAL A 228 15.49 7.18 5.48
N GLY A 229 16.76 6.89 5.18
CA GLY A 229 17.89 7.75 5.57
C GLY A 229 18.03 7.96 7.09
N ALA A 230 17.71 6.93 7.89
CA ALA A 230 17.77 6.97 9.34
C ALA A 230 19.13 6.48 9.87
N ASP A 231 19.80 7.36 10.62
CA ASP A 231 20.95 6.99 11.46
C ASP A 231 20.57 7.19 12.92
N LEU A 232 20.05 6.11 13.53
CA LEU A 232 19.53 6.16 14.89
C LEU A 232 20.65 6.37 15.93
N ASP A 233 21.85 5.87 15.67
CA ASP A 233 22.99 6.04 16.57
C ASP A 233 23.50 7.48 16.57
N LEU A 234 23.57 8.11 15.40
CA LEU A 234 23.83 9.54 15.28
C LEU A 234 22.76 10.36 15.99
N ALA A 235 21.48 10.05 15.77
CA ALA A 235 20.38 10.73 16.45
C ALA A 235 20.52 10.64 17.98
N LYS A 236 20.79 9.43 18.51
CA LYS A 236 21.06 9.16 19.94
C LYS A 236 22.27 9.92 20.48
N ARG A 237 23.34 10.01 19.69
CA ARG A 237 24.55 10.76 20.04
C ARG A 237 24.27 12.26 20.15
N LEU A 238 23.44 12.78 19.25
CA LEU A 238 23.02 14.19 19.20
C LEU A 238 21.84 14.51 20.12
N LYS A 239 21.27 13.52 20.83
CA LYS A 239 20.10 13.68 21.71
C LYS A 239 18.89 14.23 20.97
N LYS A 240 18.68 13.77 19.74
CA LYS A 240 17.54 14.14 18.86
C LYS A 240 16.34 13.20 18.99
N GLU A 241 16.43 12.27 19.91
CA GLU A 241 15.43 11.29 20.26
C GLU A 241 14.55 11.78 21.42
N MET A 242 13.27 11.43 21.31
CA MET A 242 12.24 11.72 22.31
C MET A 242 11.45 10.45 22.54
N ALA A 243 10.99 10.22 23.76
CA ALA A 243 10.21 9.05 24.10
C ALA A 243 8.86 9.47 24.66
N GLY A 244 7.85 8.63 24.49
CA GLY A 244 6.55 8.69 25.18
C GLY A 244 6.15 7.30 25.65
N ALA A 245 5.07 7.20 26.41
CA ALA A 245 4.50 5.90 26.75
C ALA A 245 2.99 5.95 26.87
N VAL A 246 2.34 4.89 26.41
CA VAL A 246 0.87 4.79 26.34
C VAL A 246 0.45 3.57 27.14
N LEU A 247 -0.31 3.79 28.23
CA LEU A 247 -0.74 2.73 29.15
C LEU A 247 -1.84 1.85 28.54
N ARG A 248 -2.77 2.45 27.80
CA ARG A 248 -3.88 1.77 27.13
C ARG A 248 -3.96 2.24 25.68
N SER A 249 -3.76 1.32 24.74
CA SER A 249 -3.81 1.61 23.30
C SER A 249 -5.16 1.17 22.74
N THR A 250 -5.61 1.83 21.67
CA THR A 250 -6.78 1.40 20.88
C THR A 250 -6.47 0.21 19.97
N VAL A 251 -5.19 -0.01 19.66
CA VAL A 251 -4.72 -1.05 18.74
C VAL A 251 -3.93 -2.14 19.47
N ALA A 252 -3.17 -1.79 20.52
CA ALA A 252 -2.33 -2.74 21.25
C ALA A 252 -2.98 -3.24 22.57
N LEU A 253 -2.81 -4.52 22.89
CA LEU A 253 -3.43 -5.14 24.07
C LEU A 253 -2.78 -4.76 25.41
N ASN A 254 -1.54 -4.28 25.39
CA ASN A 254 -0.73 -3.99 26.58
C ASN A 254 -0.09 -2.59 26.50
N ASN A 255 0.64 -2.23 27.56
CA ASN A 255 1.41 -1.00 27.63
C ASN A 255 2.47 -0.94 26.52
N ARG A 256 2.68 0.23 25.92
CA ARG A 256 3.73 0.44 24.90
C ARG A 256 4.58 1.67 25.20
N ARG A 257 5.87 1.58 24.92
CA ARG A 257 6.76 2.75 24.84
C ARG A 257 6.85 3.16 23.38
N LEU A 258 7.08 4.43 23.11
CA LEU A 258 7.35 4.92 21.77
C LEU A 258 8.58 5.80 21.78
N VAL A 259 9.29 5.79 20.67
CA VAL A 259 10.48 6.61 20.45
C VAL A 259 10.35 7.32 19.10
N ARG A 260 10.73 8.59 19.09
CA ARG A 260 10.87 9.41 17.89
C ARG A 260 12.33 9.79 17.74
N PHE A 261 12.89 9.65 16.55
CA PHE A 261 14.18 10.22 16.17
C PHE A 261 13.97 11.27 15.08
N GLY A 262 14.75 12.35 15.13
CA GLY A 262 14.93 13.23 13.96
C GLY A 262 16.07 12.70 13.10
N THR A 263 15.78 12.40 11.84
CA THR A 263 16.71 11.82 10.85
C THR A 263 16.85 12.72 9.62
N VAL A 264 17.61 12.30 8.61
CA VAL A 264 17.89 13.10 7.42
C VAL A 264 16.61 13.34 6.60
N SER A 265 15.83 12.30 6.35
CA SER A 265 14.59 12.39 5.57
C SER A 265 13.40 12.93 6.37
N GLY A 266 13.53 13.09 7.70
CA GLY A 266 12.48 13.66 8.54
C GLY A 266 12.35 12.95 9.87
N SER A 267 11.17 12.39 10.13
CA SER A 267 10.87 11.70 11.38
C SER A 267 11.06 10.19 11.26
N TYR A 268 11.48 9.54 12.34
CA TYR A 268 11.44 8.09 12.51
C TYR A 268 10.75 7.80 13.83
N TRP A 269 9.56 7.23 13.76
CA TRP A 269 8.77 6.81 14.90
C TRP A 269 8.78 5.31 15.01
N ALA A 270 9.00 4.79 16.21
CA ALA A 270 8.90 3.38 16.50
C ALA A 270 8.14 3.14 17.79
N THR A 271 7.23 2.17 17.77
CA THR A 271 6.57 1.64 18.95
C THR A 271 7.37 0.45 19.48
N LEU A 272 7.39 0.30 20.79
CA LEU A 272 8.01 -0.82 21.49
C LEU A 272 6.88 -1.50 22.26
N ASP A 273 6.32 -2.54 21.64
CA ASP A 273 5.11 -3.21 22.09
C ASP A 273 5.45 -4.44 22.92
N ALA A 274 4.97 -4.45 24.16
CA ALA A 274 5.15 -5.57 25.05
C ALA A 274 3.95 -6.53 24.99
N LYS A 275 4.21 -7.84 25.10
CA LYS A 275 3.12 -8.83 25.22
C LYS A 275 2.51 -8.94 26.63
N THR A 276 3.16 -8.35 27.63
CA THR A 276 2.68 -8.29 29.03
C THR A 276 3.11 -6.98 29.69
N SER A 277 2.37 -6.53 30.71
CA SER A 277 2.66 -5.28 31.43
C SER A 277 3.37 -5.47 32.77
N VAL A 278 4.34 -6.40 32.84
CA VAL A 278 5.05 -6.77 34.09
C VAL A 278 6.58 -6.65 33.95
N ASP A 279 7.29 -6.54 35.08
CA ASP A 279 8.75 -6.50 35.15
C ASP A 279 9.40 -5.52 34.14
N LYS A 280 10.38 -5.98 33.36
CA LYS A 280 11.07 -5.19 32.33
C LYS A 280 10.18 -4.79 31.15
N ARG A 281 9.00 -5.40 31.02
CA ARG A 281 8.00 -5.08 30.00
C ARG A 281 6.98 -4.04 30.48
N ASN A 282 7.09 -3.56 31.71
CA ASN A 282 6.26 -2.47 32.23
C ASN A 282 7.00 -1.14 32.11
N PHE A 283 6.55 -0.23 31.23
CA PHE A 283 7.23 1.04 31.01
C PHE A 283 7.20 1.93 32.26
N ALA A 284 6.20 1.77 33.13
CA ALA A 284 6.12 2.54 34.37
C ALA A 284 7.25 2.15 35.35
N ARG A 285 7.90 1.00 35.12
CA ARG A 285 9.10 0.55 35.84
C ARG A 285 10.39 0.83 35.07
N VAL A 286 10.35 0.77 33.73
CA VAL A 286 11.53 0.91 32.87
C VAL A 286 11.24 1.91 31.75
N LEU A 287 11.69 3.14 31.94
CA LEU A 287 11.48 4.27 31.02
C LEU A 287 12.61 4.46 30.00
N ASP A 288 13.71 3.72 30.15
CA ASP A 288 14.88 3.82 29.29
C ASP A 288 14.99 2.61 28.35
N ASP A 289 16.18 2.43 27.76
CA ASP A 289 16.45 1.38 26.77
C ASP A 289 16.54 -0.02 27.41
N GLY A 290 16.39 -0.14 28.73
CA GLY A 290 16.19 -1.42 29.40
C GLY A 290 14.80 -2.04 29.20
N PHE A 291 13.86 -1.29 28.60
CA PHE A 291 12.50 -1.74 28.36
C PHE A 291 12.48 -2.93 27.38
N ALA A 292 11.93 -4.06 27.82
CA ALA A 292 11.77 -5.23 26.99
C ALA A 292 10.47 -5.13 26.19
N PHE A 293 10.54 -5.39 24.89
CA PHE A 293 9.40 -5.43 23.98
C PHE A 293 9.47 -6.70 23.13
N ASP A 294 8.38 -7.00 22.42
CA ASP A 294 8.23 -8.21 21.61
C ASP A 294 7.99 -7.86 20.12
N ALA A 295 7.37 -6.70 19.82
CA ALA A 295 7.14 -6.20 18.46
C ALA A 295 7.32 -4.69 18.36
N THR A 296 7.52 -4.21 17.13
CA THR A 296 7.70 -2.78 16.82
C THR A 296 7.03 -2.45 15.49
N GLU A 297 6.22 -1.40 15.52
CA GLU A 297 5.69 -0.73 14.33
C GLU A 297 6.52 0.54 14.10
N ILE A 298 7.04 0.70 12.89
CA ILE A 298 7.87 1.84 12.50
C ILE A 298 7.11 2.65 11.44
N ILE A 299 7.05 3.96 11.65
CA ILE A 299 6.57 4.94 10.67
C ILE A 299 7.67 5.97 10.50
N ALA A 300 8.18 6.13 9.30
CA ALA A 300 9.27 7.07 9.02
C ALA A 300 9.04 7.85 7.73
N SER A 301 9.56 9.07 7.69
CA SER A 301 9.52 9.92 6.50
C SER A 301 10.40 9.34 5.39
N LEU A 302 9.80 9.14 4.22
CA LEU A 302 10.50 8.85 2.97
C LEU A 302 11.14 10.12 2.41
N PRO A 303 12.08 10.02 1.46
CA PRO A 303 12.73 11.18 0.84
C PRO A 303 11.76 12.21 0.23
N ASP A 304 10.60 11.77 -0.23
CA ASP A 304 9.54 12.60 -0.80
C ASP A 304 8.58 13.23 0.23
N GLY A 305 8.80 12.96 1.53
CA GLY A 305 7.98 13.44 2.64
C GLY A 305 6.73 12.61 2.92
N LEU A 306 6.42 11.57 2.14
CA LEU A 306 5.43 10.56 2.50
C LEU A 306 5.96 9.67 3.64
N HIS A 307 5.12 8.76 4.12
CA HIS A 307 5.51 7.82 5.16
C HIS A 307 5.76 6.42 4.59
N GLY A 308 6.89 5.85 4.98
CA GLY A 308 7.18 4.43 4.90
C GLY A 308 6.82 3.75 6.21
N TYR A 309 6.33 2.51 6.10
CA TYR A 309 5.90 1.67 7.20
C TYR A 309 6.71 0.38 7.26
N PHE A 310 7.10 -0.05 8.46
CA PHE A 310 7.84 -1.29 8.65
C PHE A 310 7.43 -1.99 9.95
N LEU A 311 7.22 -3.30 9.88
CA LEU A 311 6.88 -4.12 11.04
C LEU A 311 8.05 -5.06 11.34
N VAL A 312 8.51 -5.08 12.59
CA VAL A 312 9.61 -5.95 13.03
C VAL A 312 9.35 -6.58 14.38
N ASN A 313 9.96 -7.73 14.61
CA ASN A 313 10.03 -8.31 15.94
C ASN A 313 11.16 -7.64 16.76
N ALA A 314 11.28 -8.01 18.04
CA ALA A 314 12.33 -7.47 18.93
C ALA A 314 13.79 -7.76 18.51
N LYS A 315 14.02 -8.64 17.51
CA LYS A 315 15.34 -8.90 16.92
C LYS A 315 15.63 -8.03 15.70
N GLY A 316 14.69 -7.17 15.30
CA GLY A 316 14.78 -6.36 14.09
C GLY A 316 14.53 -7.17 12.80
N GLU A 317 13.88 -8.33 12.90
CA GLU A 317 13.52 -9.15 11.75
C GLU A 317 12.13 -8.75 11.25
N ARG A 318 12.03 -8.48 9.95
CA ARG A 318 10.79 -8.06 9.27
C ARG A 318 9.65 -9.04 9.52
N GLN A 319 8.47 -8.48 9.73
CA GLN A 319 7.19 -9.18 9.74
C GLN A 319 6.31 -8.61 8.63
N ASP A 320 5.54 -9.47 7.97
CA ASP A 320 4.57 -9.05 6.96
C ASP A 320 3.32 -8.46 7.62
N THR A 321 2.94 -9.02 8.79
CA THR A 321 1.87 -8.51 9.64
C THR A 321 2.33 -8.38 11.10
N ALA A 322 1.70 -7.47 11.86
CA ALA A 322 1.93 -7.41 13.30
C ALA A 322 1.39 -8.70 13.94
N PRO A 323 2.03 -9.23 15.01
CA PRO A 323 1.51 -10.42 15.68
C PRO A 323 0.11 -10.16 16.27
N ASP A 324 -0.82 -11.08 16.07
CA ASP A 324 -2.23 -10.92 16.48
C ASP A 324 -2.43 -10.73 18.00
N PHE A 325 -1.50 -11.23 18.82
CA PHE A 325 -1.49 -11.01 20.27
C PHE A 325 -0.94 -9.63 20.67
N ILE A 326 -0.45 -8.85 19.71
CA ILE A 326 -0.03 -7.46 19.89
C ILE A 326 -1.12 -6.53 19.42
N ALA A 327 -1.55 -6.66 18.16
CA ALA A 327 -2.41 -5.68 17.50
C ALA A 327 -3.39 -6.32 16.49
N SER A 328 -4.48 -5.61 16.23
CA SER A 328 -5.46 -5.97 15.20
C SER A 328 -5.97 -4.72 14.48
N ASP A 329 -6.21 -4.83 13.18
CA ASP A 329 -6.75 -3.75 12.35
C ASP A 329 -8.26 -3.62 12.54
N SER A 330 -8.68 -2.68 13.39
CA SER A 330 -10.09 -2.37 13.61
C SER A 330 -10.74 -1.65 12.43
N THR A 331 -9.96 -1.13 11.47
CA THR A 331 -10.43 -0.38 10.30
C THR A 331 -10.69 -1.27 9.09
N ALA A 332 -10.22 -2.52 9.12
CA ALA A 332 -10.51 -3.51 8.10
C ALA A 332 -12.02 -3.79 7.99
N SER A 333 -12.53 -3.73 6.75
CA SER A 333 -13.91 -4.02 6.37
C SER A 333 -14.19 -5.52 6.27
N GLY A 334 -13.17 -6.32 5.95
CA GLY A 334 -13.24 -7.77 5.80
C GLY A 334 -13.01 -8.58 7.08
N THR A 335 -12.81 -9.88 6.89
CA THR A 335 -12.55 -10.86 7.96
C THR A 335 -11.08 -10.98 8.34
N ASP A 336 -10.14 -10.66 7.43
CA ASP A 336 -8.73 -10.54 7.78
C ASP A 336 -8.51 -9.26 8.59
N ARG A 337 -8.22 -9.44 9.88
CA ARG A 337 -7.99 -8.35 10.85
C ARG A 337 -6.52 -8.21 11.25
N ARG A 338 -5.60 -8.85 10.54
CA ARG A 338 -4.17 -8.67 10.76
C ARG A 338 -3.75 -7.26 10.33
N VAL A 339 -2.79 -6.67 11.02
CA VAL A 339 -2.22 -5.37 10.65
C VAL A 339 -1.18 -5.57 9.56
N HIS A 340 -1.50 -5.19 8.33
CA HIS A 340 -0.60 -5.29 7.18
C HIS A 340 0.16 -3.97 6.96
N ALA A 341 1.49 -4.04 6.82
CA ALA A 341 2.30 -2.86 6.49
C ALA A 341 1.85 -2.23 5.16
N GLY A 342 1.85 -0.89 5.09
CA GLY A 342 1.27 -0.15 3.97
C GLY A 342 -0.23 0.08 4.17
N LEU A 343 -1.07 -0.89 3.82
CA LEU A 343 -2.53 -0.78 3.82
C LEU A 343 -3.10 -0.35 5.19
N SER A 344 -2.88 -1.14 6.24
CA SER A 344 -3.46 -0.87 7.56
C SER A 344 -2.91 0.42 8.14
N CYS A 345 -1.63 0.71 7.89
CA CYS A 345 -1.00 1.93 8.36
C CYS A 345 -1.64 3.17 7.73
N VAL A 346 -1.84 3.20 6.41
CA VAL A 346 -2.52 4.31 5.71
C VAL A 346 -3.97 4.46 6.20
N ARG A 347 -4.70 3.36 6.41
CA ARG A 347 -6.08 3.37 6.91
C ARG A 347 -6.20 3.93 8.33
N CYS A 348 -5.32 3.50 9.24
CA CYS A 348 -5.33 3.92 10.63
C CYS A 348 -4.77 5.34 10.83
N HIS A 349 -3.68 5.67 10.16
CA HIS A 349 -2.94 6.91 10.40
C HIS A 349 -3.33 8.06 9.48
N GLY A 350 -3.75 7.77 8.24
CA GLY A 350 -4.14 8.81 7.30
C GLY A 350 -5.28 9.73 7.78
N PRO A 351 -6.32 9.25 8.49
CA PRO A 351 -7.36 10.10 9.07
C PRO A 351 -6.87 11.18 10.04
N VAL A 352 -5.68 11.01 10.61
CA VAL A 352 -5.05 11.92 11.58
C VAL A 352 -3.71 12.47 11.07
N ALA A 353 -3.57 12.59 9.75
CA ALA A 353 -2.37 13.15 9.11
C ALA A 353 -1.06 12.39 9.40
N GLY A 354 -1.12 11.06 9.46
CA GLY A 354 0.06 10.19 9.41
C GLY A 354 0.64 9.80 10.76
N ILE A 355 0.72 10.72 11.74
CA ILE A 355 1.15 10.41 13.11
C ILE A 355 -0.02 10.66 14.07
N GLN A 356 -0.35 9.70 14.91
CA GLN A 356 -1.41 9.88 15.91
C GLN A 356 -0.94 10.80 17.03
N GLU A 357 -1.85 11.59 17.60
CA GLU A 357 -1.59 12.26 18.87
C GLU A 357 -1.31 11.21 19.96
N ILE A 358 -0.32 11.49 20.80
CA ILE A 358 0.13 10.56 21.82
C ILE A 358 -0.51 10.91 23.15
N ASP A 359 -1.35 10.00 23.68
CA ASP A 359 -1.81 10.01 25.06
C ASP A 359 -0.68 9.62 26.02
N ASP A 360 0.29 10.53 26.16
CA ASP A 360 1.54 10.22 26.86
C ASP A 360 1.37 10.24 28.38
N TRP A 361 1.21 9.04 28.93
CA TRP A 361 1.06 8.79 30.35
C TRP A 361 2.20 9.37 31.18
N VAL A 362 3.45 9.32 30.67
CA VAL A 362 4.60 9.79 31.44
C VAL A 362 4.54 11.30 31.58
N ARG A 363 4.39 12.04 30.46
CA ARG A 363 4.28 13.51 30.47
C ARG A 363 3.10 14.00 31.31
N GLN A 364 1.97 13.30 31.28
CA GLN A 364 0.80 13.64 32.10
C GLN A 364 1.04 13.40 33.60
N LEU A 365 1.73 12.31 33.94
CA LEU A 365 2.00 11.98 35.35
C LEU A 365 3.09 12.86 35.95
N VAL A 366 4.15 13.17 35.21
CA VAL A 366 5.33 13.90 35.71
C VAL A 366 5.14 15.42 35.68
N ALA A 367 3.92 15.85 36.00
CA ALA A 367 3.52 17.22 36.24
C ALA A 367 3.31 17.47 37.75
N PRO A 368 3.44 18.72 38.23
CA PRO A 368 3.25 19.04 39.65
C PRO A 368 1.94 18.45 40.22
N PRO A 369 1.97 17.79 41.39
CA PRO A 369 3.06 17.76 42.37
C PRO A 369 4.12 16.65 42.15
N LEU A 370 3.99 15.82 41.11
CA LEU A 370 4.93 14.75 40.79
C LEU A 370 6.05 15.24 39.87
N ALA A 371 7.18 14.53 39.87
CA ALA A 371 8.32 14.82 39.01
C ALA A 371 9.12 13.55 38.72
N LEU A 372 9.82 13.53 37.58
CA LEU A 372 10.86 12.54 37.33
C LEU A 372 11.98 12.69 38.37
N GLN A 373 12.36 11.57 38.98
CA GLN A 373 13.44 11.49 39.97
C GLN A 373 14.32 10.28 39.65
N SER A 374 15.62 10.42 39.86
CA SER A 374 16.57 9.30 39.94
C SER A 374 17.69 9.70 40.92
N PRO A 375 18.22 8.76 41.72
CA PRO A 375 19.42 9.01 42.52
C PRO A 375 20.66 9.24 41.66
N ASP A 376 20.66 8.78 40.40
CA ASP A 376 21.69 9.08 39.40
C ASP A 376 21.28 10.33 38.61
N TYR A 377 22.08 11.40 38.76
CA TYR A 377 21.83 12.67 38.08
C TYR A 377 21.95 12.56 36.55
N ASP A 378 22.86 11.77 36.03
CA ASP A 378 23.02 11.58 34.59
C ASP A 378 21.83 10.84 33.99
N GLN A 379 21.35 9.81 34.70
CA GLN A 379 20.11 9.13 34.33
C GLN A 379 18.91 10.08 34.40
N LEU A 380 18.78 10.90 35.46
CA LEU A 380 17.70 11.89 35.58
C LEU A 380 17.73 12.90 34.43
N ARG A 381 18.91 13.46 34.13
CA ARG A 381 19.11 14.38 33.01
C ARG A 381 18.70 13.74 31.70
N ARG A 382 19.08 12.47 31.50
CA ARG A 382 18.73 11.70 30.31
C ARG A 382 17.22 11.47 30.17
N LEU A 383 16.55 11.07 31.25
CA LEU A 383 15.09 10.88 31.27
C LEU A 383 14.35 12.19 30.97
N ARG A 384 14.84 13.32 31.50
CA ARG A 384 14.27 14.64 31.19
C ARG A 384 14.37 14.99 29.70
N GLN A 385 15.51 14.71 29.05
CA GLN A 385 15.66 14.92 27.61
C GLN A 385 14.67 14.09 26.79
N LEU A 386 14.45 12.83 27.18
CA LEU A 386 13.54 11.93 26.49
C LEU A 386 12.06 12.32 26.66
N TYR A 387 11.64 12.58 27.90
CA TYR A 387 10.21 12.67 28.25
C TYR A 387 9.72 14.08 28.52
N LEU A 388 10.58 15.08 28.79
CA LEU A 388 10.12 16.45 29.04
C LEU A 388 10.32 17.39 27.86
N SER A 389 10.91 16.90 26.77
CA SER A 389 10.92 17.61 25.49
C SER A 389 9.52 17.62 24.86
N ASP A 390 9.19 18.67 24.12
CA ASP A 390 7.86 18.93 23.54
C ASP A 390 7.53 18.00 22.36
N LEU A 391 7.06 16.79 22.68
CA LEU A 391 6.71 15.75 21.71
C LEU A 391 5.48 16.15 20.87
N GLY A 392 4.51 16.83 21.47
CA GLY A 392 3.30 17.29 20.78
C GLY A 392 3.64 18.23 19.62
N ARG A 393 4.58 19.16 19.83
CA ARG A 393 5.08 20.02 18.74
C ARG A 393 5.75 19.24 17.62
N GLN A 394 6.44 18.13 17.93
CA GLN A 394 7.04 17.30 16.88
C GLN A 394 5.97 16.52 16.10
N VAL A 395 4.95 15.99 16.78
CA VAL A 395 3.80 15.35 16.11
C VAL A 395 3.15 16.31 15.11
N GLN A 396 2.89 17.56 15.52
CA GLN A 396 2.30 18.57 14.63
C GLN A 396 3.17 18.85 13.40
N LYS A 397 4.48 18.99 13.57
CA LYS A 397 5.41 19.20 12.44
C LYS A 397 5.42 18.01 11.49
N ASP A 398 5.45 16.80 12.02
CA ASP A 398 5.49 15.59 11.20
C ASP A 398 4.15 15.42 10.44
N GLN A 399 3.03 15.76 11.08
CA GLN A 399 1.70 15.80 10.43
C GLN A 399 1.60 16.86 9.32
N GLU A 400 2.18 18.04 9.52
CA GLU A 400 2.23 19.12 8.52
C GLU A 400 3.01 18.65 7.28
N GLN A 401 4.19 18.05 7.46
CA GLN A 401 5.02 17.52 6.38
C GLN A 401 4.28 16.45 5.58
N TYR A 402 3.70 15.46 6.26
CA TYR A 402 2.93 14.41 5.59
C TYR A 402 1.71 14.95 4.86
N THR A 403 1.03 15.95 5.43
CA THR A 403 -0.13 16.60 4.80
C THR A 403 0.24 17.28 3.49
N GLU A 404 1.38 17.99 3.47
CA GLU A 404 1.90 18.62 2.26
C GLU A 404 2.23 17.57 1.19
N ALA A 405 2.97 16.53 1.56
CA ALA A 405 3.34 15.44 0.65
C ALA A 405 2.11 14.73 0.05
N VAL A 406 1.12 14.35 0.88
CA VAL A 406 -0.14 13.75 0.38
C VAL A 406 -0.83 14.66 -0.63
N LYS A 407 -0.90 15.97 -0.33
CA LYS A 407 -1.55 16.94 -1.22
C LYS A 407 -0.83 17.03 -2.57
N LEU A 408 0.49 16.92 -2.61
CA LEU A 408 1.26 16.92 -3.87
C LEU A 408 0.95 15.68 -4.73
N THR A 409 0.65 14.53 -4.11
CA THR A 409 0.31 13.32 -4.87
C THR A 409 -1.02 13.44 -5.63
N ASN A 410 -2.06 13.98 -5.01
CA ASN A 410 -3.42 13.90 -5.57
C ASN A 410 -4.39 15.02 -5.16
N GLY A 411 -3.91 16.05 -4.46
CA GLY A 411 -4.69 17.21 -4.02
C GLY A 411 -5.65 16.97 -2.84
N LEU A 412 -5.70 15.76 -2.29
CA LEU A 412 -6.58 15.42 -1.17
C LEU A 412 -5.94 15.78 0.18
N THR A 413 -6.79 15.90 1.21
CA THR A 413 -6.32 15.84 2.60
C THR A 413 -5.94 14.40 2.96
N PRO A 414 -5.06 14.17 3.96
CA PRO A 414 -4.75 12.83 4.45
C PRO A 414 -5.99 11.98 4.78
N GLN A 415 -6.99 12.58 5.42
CA GLN A 415 -8.24 11.89 5.75
C GLN A 415 -9.05 11.49 4.51
N ALA A 416 -9.19 12.38 3.53
CA ALA A 416 -9.89 12.07 2.29
C ALA A 416 -9.15 11.00 1.47
N ASN A 417 -7.81 11.10 1.43
CA ASN A 417 -6.94 10.12 0.80
C ASN A 417 -7.11 8.73 1.44
N ALA A 418 -7.00 8.62 2.76
CA ALA A 418 -7.14 7.35 3.47
C ALA A 418 -8.50 6.67 3.26
N ARG A 419 -9.58 7.47 3.25
CA ARG A 419 -10.93 6.95 2.95
C ARG A 419 -11.02 6.41 1.53
N LEU A 420 -10.47 7.13 0.56
CA LEU A 420 -10.49 6.70 -0.83
C LEU A 420 -9.60 5.46 -1.06
N TYR A 421 -8.41 5.43 -0.45
CA TYR A 421 -7.50 4.29 -0.43
C TYR A 421 -8.18 3.03 0.15
N ALA A 422 -8.89 3.17 1.27
CA ALA A 422 -9.64 2.09 1.88
C ALA A 422 -10.74 1.55 0.96
N ARG A 423 -11.54 2.44 0.34
CA ARG A 423 -12.58 2.05 -0.62
C ARG A 423 -12.00 1.31 -1.83
N TRP A 424 -10.81 1.69 -2.28
CA TRP A 424 -10.17 1.06 -3.43
C TRP A 424 -9.72 -0.37 -3.14
N TRP A 425 -9.17 -0.60 -1.94
CA TRP A 425 -8.93 -1.96 -1.44
C TRP A 425 -10.23 -2.78 -1.40
N ASP A 426 -11.28 -2.22 -0.77
CA ASP A 426 -12.55 -2.93 -0.60
C ASP A 426 -13.16 -3.30 -1.94
N ARG A 427 -13.07 -2.41 -2.95
CA ARG A 427 -13.51 -2.69 -4.31
C ARG A 427 -12.88 -3.97 -4.85
N TYR A 428 -11.56 -4.11 -4.77
CA TYR A 428 -10.90 -5.30 -5.32
C TYR A 428 -11.10 -6.55 -4.43
N GLN A 429 -10.91 -6.41 -3.11
CA GLN A 429 -10.70 -7.54 -2.20
C GLN A 429 -11.97 -8.00 -1.47
N GLU A 430 -12.92 -7.10 -1.20
CA GLU A 430 -14.02 -7.34 -0.25
C GLU A 430 -15.41 -7.27 -0.90
N GLN A 431 -15.56 -6.53 -1.99
CA GLN A 431 -16.84 -6.38 -2.68
C GLN A 431 -17.13 -7.56 -3.60
N ASP A 432 -18.33 -8.12 -3.43
CA ASP A 432 -18.87 -9.14 -4.33
C ASP A 432 -19.01 -8.63 -5.77
N PHE A 433 -18.98 -9.57 -6.71
CA PHE A 433 -19.12 -9.27 -8.12
C PHE A 433 -20.60 -9.30 -8.50
N ASP A 434 -21.13 -8.15 -8.91
CA ASP A 434 -22.40 -8.11 -9.63
C ASP A 434 -22.19 -8.29 -11.13
N LEU A 435 -23.28 -8.47 -11.89
CA LEU A 435 -23.20 -8.68 -13.33
C LEU A 435 -22.55 -7.50 -14.06
N ALA A 436 -22.79 -6.27 -13.62
CA ALA A 436 -22.23 -5.08 -14.25
C ALA A 436 -20.70 -5.01 -14.06
N ARG A 437 -20.20 -5.47 -12.91
CA ARG A 437 -18.78 -5.64 -12.69
C ARG A 437 -18.23 -6.75 -13.56
N ILE A 438 -18.86 -7.92 -13.63
CA ILE A 438 -18.40 -9.04 -14.47
C ILE A 438 -18.28 -8.61 -15.94
N GLU A 439 -19.27 -7.88 -16.48
CA GLU A 439 -19.22 -7.31 -17.85
C GLU A 439 -17.93 -6.52 -18.09
N ARG A 440 -17.50 -5.70 -17.12
CA ARG A 440 -16.28 -4.90 -17.20
C ARG A 440 -15.01 -5.67 -16.92
N GLU A 441 -15.08 -6.71 -16.09
CA GLU A 441 -13.94 -7.57 -15.77
C GLU A 441 -13.47 -8.33 -17.02
N VAL A 442 -14.42 -8.84 -17.80
CA VAL A 442 -14.15 -9.64 -19.01
C VAL A 442 -14.28 -8.85 -20.32
N GLY A 443 -14.86 -7.65 -20.30
CA GLY A 443 -15.05 -6.79 -21.47
C GLY A 443 -16.14 -7.27 -22.43
N VAL A 444 -17.14 -8.05 -21.97
CA VAL A 444 -18.22 -8.59 -22.83
C VAL A 444 -19.60 -8.16 -22.34
N PRO A 445 -20.57 -7.93 -23.26
CA PRO A 445 -21.92 -7.53 -22.90
C PRO A 445 -22.66 -8.54 -22.01
N ARG A 446 -23.61 -8.03 -21.22
CA ARG A 446 -24.38 -8.80 -20.21
C ARG A 446 -24.98 -10.10 -20.72
N ASP A 447 -25.57 -10.05 -21.90
CA ASP A 447 -26.25 -11.18 -22.53
C ASP A 447 -25.26 -12.32 -22.82
N GLN A 448 -24.04 -11.99 -23.23
CA GLN A 448 -22.96 -12.97 -23.45
C GLN A 448 -22.45 -13.53 -22.13
N VAL A 449 -22.23 -12.69 -21.11
CA VAL A 449 -21.87 -13.15 -19.75
C VAL A 449 -22.90 -14.15 -19.24
N VAL A 450 -24.19 -13.78 -19.31
CA VAL A 450 -25.28 -14.64 -18.83
C VAL A 450 -25.39 -15.93 -19.64
N ALA A 451 -25.18 -15.88 -20.95
CA ALA A 451 -25.16 -17.07 -21.79
C ALA A 451 -24.02 -18.02 -21.39
N ALA A 452 -22.81 -17.49 -21.22
CA ALA A 452 -21.64 -18.28 -20.80
C ALA A 452 -21.83 -18.90 -19.41
N LEU A 453 -22.33 -18.13 -18.43
CA LEU A 453 -22.63 -18.64 -17.10
C LEU A 453 -23.69 -19.75 -17.14
N LYS A 454 -24.74 -19.59 -17.95
CA LYS A 454 -25.74 -20.66 -18.15
C LYS A 454 -25.13 -21.92 -18.74
N GLU A 455 -24.26 -21.79 -19.72
CA GLU A 455 -23.56 -22.92 -20.34
C GLU A 455 -22.65 -23.64 -19.33
N ILE A 456 -21.88 -22.89 -18.53
CA ILE A 456 -21.04 -23.45 -17.46
C ILE A 456 -21.89 -24.19 -16.43
N ASN A 457 -23.00 -23.59 -15.99
CA ASN A 457 -23.92 -24.22 -15.04
C ASN A 457 -24.52 -25.51 -15.61
N GLN A 458 -24.90 -25.52 -16.89
CA GLN A 458 -25.42 -26.72 -17.56
C GLN A 458 -24.36 -27.83 -17.65
N LYS A 459 -23.09 -27.47 -17.88
CA LYS A 459 -21.99 -28.44 -18.03
C LYS A 459 -21.47 -28.97 -16.70
N THR A 460 -21.43 -28.14 -15.67
CA THR A 460 -20.73 -28.44 -14.41
C THR A 460 -21.69 -28.65 -13.23
N GLY A 461 -22.94 -28.21 -13.34
CA GLY A 461 -23.90 -28.21 -12.23
C GLY A 461 -23.58 -27.16 -11.16
N SER A 462 -22.64 -26.24 -11.43
CA SER A 462 -22.19 -25.21 -10.51
C SER A 462 -21.93 -23.89 -11.25
N LEU A 463 -22.11 -22.77 -10.54
CA LEU A 463 -21.73 -21.42 -10.96
C LEU A 463 -20.58 -20.90 -10.10
#